data_AF-A0A2E1EH39-F1
#
_entry.id   AF-A0A2E1EH39-F1
#
_cell.length_a   1.000
_cell.length_b   1.000
_cell.length_c   1.000
_cell.angle_alpha   90.00
_cell.angle_beta   90.00
_cell.angle_gamma   90.00
#
_symmetry.space_group_name_H-M   'P 1'
#
loop_
_entity.id
_entity.type
_entity.pdbx_description
1 polymer ?
#
loop_
_entity_poly.entity_id
_entity_poly.type
_entity_poly.pdbx_seq_one_letter_code
_entity_poly.pdbx_strand_id
1 'polypeptide(L)'
;MAYFLLLPLVQMPAEESAARVEPAAFTPAPVQPAVIGLSAFDALLADFEDEREASLVALRGYLLTEGEGFHREWLQATVRMQEAAEALVRQSSSWTDGRKLVQLVEMQRLVARLLAEQRAIASIAGTVNRYPGLQLYTEDVQPALEEAQMLCTEVMDRMLATSSPDFVGPVGPFAEFRGDLEDLRAALSSYMGAAVSAGPPAAAGPAHLDAMGKMLAEARPQVPAELQAKIDRLRVLLDMTEEKLSRIFALRDSERWDYASYAFRTRVEPLAAKLGSIEEEWRASAGERS
;
A
#
# COMPACT_ATOMS: atom_id res chain seq x y z
N MET A 1 -47.74 9.14 38.13
CA MET A 1 -47.89 9.12 39.59
C MET A 1 -46.53 9.35 40.21
N ALA A 2 -46.46 10.34 41.09
CA ALA A 2 -45.25 10.75 41.80
C ALA A 2 -44.86 9.74 42.88
N TYR A 3 -43.56 9.63 43.17
CA TYR A 3 -43.08 9.14 44.45
C TYR A 3 -42.23 10.24 45.11
N PHE A 4 -42.81 10.80 46.16
CA PHE A 4 -42.23 11.71 47.15
C PHE A 4 -41.66 10.87 48.30
N LEU A 5 -40.42 11.11 48.72
CA LEU A 5 -39.86 10.72 50.03
C LEU A 5 -38.89 11.85 50.43
N LEU A 6 -39.33 12.81 51.25
CA LEU A 6 -39.17 12.91 52.72
C LEU A 6 -37.75 13.32 53.17
N LEU A 7 -37.68 14.58 53.61
CA LEU A 7 -36.59 15.28 54.33
C LEU A 7 -36.28 14.65 55.72
N PRO A 8 -35.20 15.12 56.38
CA PRO A 8 -35.46 15.95 57.56
C PRO A 8 -34.65 17.27 57.62
N LEU A 9 -35.36 18.29 58.11
CA LEU A 9 -34.87 19.57 58.63
C LEU A 9 -33.89 19.39 59.79
N VAL A 10 -32.86 20.23 59.84
CA VAL A 10 -32.17 20.62 61.08
C VAL A 10 -32.33 22.13 61.25
N GLN A 11 -32.70 22.55 62.46
CA GLN A 11 -33.00 23.93 62.86
C GLN A 11 -31.75 24.78 63.13
N MET A 12 -31.71 25.98 62.51
CA MET A 12 -31.38 27.35 62.99
C MET A 12 -30.32 27.55 64.12
N PRO A 13 -29.54 28.65 64.04
CA PRO A 13 -30.00 29.89 64.69
C PRO A 13 -29.79 31.17 63.87
N ALA A 14 -30.46 32.21 64.36
CA ALA A 14 -30.65 33.52 63.79
C ALA A 14 -29.48 34.49 64.01
N GLU A 15 -29.43 35.47 63.10
CA GLU A 15 -28.92 36.84 63.22
C GLU A 15 -27.61 37.09 64.00
N GLU A 16 -26.57 37.45 63.26
CA GLU A 16 -25.60 38.43 63.74
C GLU A 16 -25.29 39.45 62.62
N SER A 17 -25.39 40.71 63.00
CA SER A 17 -25.29 41.91 62.18
C SER A 17 -23.87 42.17 61.68
N ALA A 18 -23.69 42.41 60.38
CA ALA A 18 -22.46 43.01 59.86
C ALA A 18 -22.74 43.92 58.65
N ALA A 19 -22.60 45.22 58.89
CA ALA A 19 -22.22 46.30 57.98
C ALA A 19 -22.72 46.26 56.51
N ARG A 20 -23.59 47.23 56.18
CA ARG A 20 -23.79 47.70 54.79
C ARG A 20 -22.47 48.20 54.21
N VAL A 21 -21.94 47.49 53.24
CA VAL A 21 -20.96 48.00 52.28
C VAL A 21 -21.71 48.34 51.00
N GLU A 22 -21.70 49.61 50.59
CA GLU A 22 -22.22 50.01 49.28
C GLU A 22 -21.43 49.30 48.18
N PRO A 23 -22.07 48.71 47.15
CA PRO A 23 -21.36 48.14 46.03
C PRO A 23 -20.75 49.28 45.19
N ALA A 24 -19.42 49.28 45.09
CA ALA A 24 -18.70 50.11 44.13
C ALA A 24 -19.22 49.84 42.72
N ALA A 25 -19.49 50.91 41.97
CA ALA A 25 -19.94 50.85 40.58
C ALA A 25 -18.95 50.02 39.75
N PHE A 26 -19.39 48.86 39.27
CA PHE A 26 -18.66 48.07 38.30
C PHE A 26 -18.82 48.73 36.94
N THR A 27 -17.82 49.51 36.53
CA THR A 27 -17.66 49.89 35.12
C THR A 27 -17.00 48.71 34.41
N PRO A 28 -17.69 47.96 33.54
CA PRO A 28 -17.02 46.96 32.73
C PRO A 28 -16.03 47.68 31.81
N ALA A 29 -14.75 47.30 31.88
CA ALA A 29 -13.78 47.73 30.90
C ALA A 29 -14.26 47.30 29.50
N PRO A 30 -14.06 48.14 28.46
CA PRO A 30 -14.40 47.75 27.11
C PRO A 30 -13.61 46.48 26.75
N VAL A 31 -14.32 45.41 26.41
CA VAL A 31 -13.72 44.20 25.84
C VAL A 31 -13.09 44.62 24.52
N GLN A 32 -11.78 44.80 24.52
CA GLN A 32 -11.05 44.94 23.27
C GLN A 32 -11.20 43.62 22.51
N PRO A 33 -11.60 43.62 21.23
CA PRO A 33 -11.56 42.41 20.44
C PRO A 33 -10.12 41.91 20.45
N ALA A 34 -9.91 40.66 20.84
CA ALA A 34 -8.61 40.03 20.73
C ALA A 34 -8.19 40.14 19.26
N VAL A 35 -7.19 40.97 18.99
CA VAL A 35 -6.46 40.94 17.73
C VAL A 35 -5.69 39.63 17.78
N ILE A 36 -6.33 38.54 17.37
CA ILE A 36 -5.68 37.26 17.13
C ILE A 36 -4.87 37.47 15.85
N GLY A 37 -3.69 38.04 16.02
CA GLY A 37 -2.80 38.46 14.95
C GLY A 37 -2.24 37.29 14.16
N LEU A 38 -1.62 37.60 13.03
CA LEU A 38 -0.99 36.65 12.10
C LEU A 38 -0.20 35.52 12.77
N SER A 39 0.38 35.75 13.96
CA SER A 39 1.09 34.76 14.77
C SER A 39 0.31 33.49 15.11
N ALA A 40 -1.02 33.55 15.24
CA ALA A 40 -1.83 32.37 15.54
C ALA A 40 -2.07 31.49 14.31
N PHE A 41 -2.22 32.10 13.13
CA PHE A 41 -2.35 31.36 11.87
C PHE A 41 -1.01 30.73 11.49
N ASP A 42 0.09 31.46 11.63
CA ASP A 42 1.43 30.96 11.33
C ASP A 42 1.80 29.75 12.21
N ALA A 43 1.39 29.73 13.48
CA ALA A 43 1.56 28.57 14.37
C ALA A 43 0.74 27.36 13.90
N LEU A 44 -0.54 27.56 13.55
CA LEU A 44 -1.39 26.49 13.01
C LEU A 44 -0.88 25.95 11.67
N LEU A 45 -0.27 26.81 10.85
CA LEU A 45 0.33 26.42 9.58
C LEU A 45 1.57 25.55 9.80
N ALA A 46 2.43 25.92 10.75
CA ALA A 46 3.58 25.12 11.15
C ALA A 46 3.14 23.75 11.72
N ASP A 47 2.13 23.72 12.60
CA ASP A 47 1.59 22.46 13.14
C ASP A 47 1.08 21.54 12.02
N PHE A 48 0.39 22.11 11.02
CA PHE A 48 -0.09 21.34 9.87
C PHE A 48 1.06 20.79 9.00
N GLU A 49 2.09 21.60 8.76
CA GLU A 49 3.30 21.19 8.04
C GLU A 49 4.00 20.02 8.73
N ASP A 50 4.23 20.15 10.05
CA ASP A 50 4.88 19.13 10.87
C ASP A 50 4.08 17.82 10.87
N GLU A 51 2.77 17.88 11.05
CA GLU A 51 1.93 16.67 11.04
C GLU A 51 1.78 16.06 9.64
N ARG A 52 1.80 16.88 8.58
CA ARG A 52 1.87 16.40 7.20
C ARG A 52 3.17 15.62 6.99
N GLU A 53 4.31 16.18 7.36
CA GLU A 53 5.61 15.51 7.26
C GLU A 53 5.65 14.24 8.10
N ALA A 54 5.18 14.29 9.35
CA ALA A 54 5.10 13.13 10.24
C ALA A 54 4.27 12.00 9.61
N SER A 55 3.14 12.31 8.95
CA SER A 55 2.32 11.30 8.29
C SER A 55 3.06 10.62 7.13
N LEU A 56 3.85 11.37 6.36
CA LEU A 56 4.61 10.86 5.23
C LEU A 56 5.78 9.99 5.67
N VAL A 57 6.52 10.46 6.68
CA VAL A 57 7.66 9.72 7.26
C VAL A 57 7.19 8.43 7.90
N ALA A 58 6.11 8.47 8.69
CA ALA A 58 5.56 7.29 9.32
C ALA A 58 5.01 6.29 8.28
N LEU A 59 4.31 6.76 7.24
CA LEU A 59 3.88 5.88 6.15
C LEU A 59 5.08 5.25 5.44
N ARG A 60 6.12 6.02 5.13
CA ARG A 60 7.35 5.48 4.52
C ARG A 60 8.00 4.42 5.42
N GLY A 61 8.05 4.64 6.73
CA GLY A 61 8.49 3.65 7.71
C GLY A 61 7.65 2.37 7.69
N TYR A 62 6.32 2.51 7.61
CA TYR A 62 5.38 1.40 7.50
C TYR A 62 5.61 0.58 6.22
N LEU A 63 5.88 1.23 5.10
CA LEU A 63 6.22 0.56 3.84
C LEU A 63 7.60 -0.11 3.89
N LEU A 64 8.62 0.54 4.46
CA LEU A 64 9.97 -0.01 4.57
C LEU A 64 10.05 -1.25 5.48
N THR A 65 9.15 -1.33 6.46
CA THR A 65 9.06 -2.47 7.39
C THR A 65 8.03 -3.50 6.94
N GLU A 66 7.62 -3.48 5.68
CA GLU A 66 6.67 -4.46 5.11
C GLU A 66 5.35 -4.58 5.88
N GLY A 67 4.91 -3.49 6.49
CA GLY A 67 3.69 -3.44 7.28
C GLY A 67 3.85 -3.86 8.75
N GLU A 68 5.08 -4.10 9.24
CA GLU A 68 5.31 -4.55 10.61
C GLU A 68 5.53 -3.40 11.62
N GLY A 69 6.15 -2.30 11.22
CA GLY A 69 6.51 -1.18 12.09
C GLY A 69 5.84 0.13 11.69
N PHE A 70 5.76 1.13 12.58
CA PHE A 70 5.24 2.47 12.28
C PHE A 70 3.74 2.58 11.94
N HIS A 71 2.97 1.49 12.00
CA HIS A 71 1.53 1.52 11.70
C HIS A 71 0.76 2.48 12.62
N ARG A 72 1.06 2.44 13.92
CA ARG A 72 0.38 3.25 14.94
C ARG A 72 0.75 4.72 14.77
N GLU A 73 2.03 4.98 14.57
CA GLU A 73 2.61 6.30 14.33
C GLU A 73 1.99 6.94 13.09
N TRP A 74 1.83 6.16 12.02
CA TRP A 74 1.16 6.62 10.80
C TRP A 74 -0.31 6.96 11.05
N LEU A 75 -1.07 6.06 11.69
CA LEU A 75 -2.48 6.33 12.01
C LEU A 75 -2.62 7.60 12.87
N GLN A 76 -1.81 7.75 13.91
CA GLN A 76 -1.83 8.92 14.77
C GLN A 76 -1.49 10.21 14.01
N ALA A 77 -0.43 10.21 13.19
CA ALA A 77 -0.04 11.37 12.40
C ALA A 77 -1.13 11.75 11.37
N THR A 78 -1.80 10.78 10.75
CA THR A 78 -2.92 11.09 9.83
C THR A 78 -4.12 11.74 10.52
N VAL A 79 -4.39 11.38 11.77
CA VAL A 79 -5.44 12.01 12.59
C VAL A 79 -5.03 13.43 12.95
N ARG A 80 -3.81 13.63 13.46
CA ARG A 80 -3.32 14.97 13.83
C ARG A 80 -3.22 15.92 12.63
N MET A 81 -2.80 15.42 11.46
CA MET A 81 -2.80 16.21 10.22
C MET A 81 -4.22 16.68 9.84
N GLN A 82 -5.23 15.80 9.98
CA GLN A 82 -6.62 16.16 9.73
C GLN A 82 -7.11 17.21 10.73
N GLU A 83 -6.80 17.05 12.02
CA GLU A 83 -7.16 18.01 13.07
C GLU A 83 -6.50 19.38 12.85
N ALA A 84 -5.23 19.42 12.45
CA ALA A 84 -4.49 20.63 12.12
C ALA A 84 -5.09 21.34 10.88
N ALA A 85 -5.45 20.58 9.84
CA ALA A 85 -6.14 21.12 8.67
C ALA A 85 -7.50 21.74 9.05
N GLU A 86 -8.26 21.11 9.93
CA GLU A 86 -9.53 21.65 10.43
C GLU A 86 -9.34 22.90 11.29
N ALA A 87 -8.25 22.99 12.06
CA ALA A 87 -7.91 24.18 12.82
C ALA A 87 -7.61 25.38 11.90
N LEU A 88 -6.86 25.16 10.81
CA LEU A 88 -6.63 26.18 9.78
C LEU A 88 -7.93 26.68 9.15
N VAL A 89 -8.86 25.76 8.86
CA VAL A 89 -10.18 26.11 8.30
C VAL A 89 -10.99 26.97 9.28
N ARG A 90 -11.04 26.59 10.56
CA ARG A 90 -11.75 27.39 11.60
C ARG A 90 -11.16 28.79 11.73
N GLN A 91 -9.83 28.89 11.77
CA GLN A 91 -9.12 30.17 11.85
C GLN A 91 -9.35 31.06 10.62
N SER A 92 -9.61 30.45 9.46
CA SER A 92 -9.81 31.15 8.19
C SER A 92 -11.26 31.63 7.96
N SER A 93 -12.15 31.45 8.93
CA SER A 93 -13.58 31.78 8.82
C SER A 93 -13.88 33.27 8.54
N SER A 94 -12.96 34.17 8.90
CA SER A 94 -13.07 35.61 8.68
C SER A 94 -12.35 36.09 7.42
N TRP A 95 -11.76 35.20 6.63
CA TRP A 95 -11.04 35.57 5.41
C TRP A 95 -12.00 36.09 4.34
N THR A 96 -11.65 37.23 3.75
CA THR A 96 -12.39 37.84 2.64
C THR A 96 -11.59 37.86 1.33
N ASP A 97 -10.33 37.45 1.37
CA ASP A 97 -9.47 37.36 0.19
C ASP A 97 -9.88 36.16 -0.67
N GLY A 98 -10.40 36.46 -1.87
CA GLY A 98 -10.91 35.44 -2.79
C GLY A 98 -9.87 34.39 -3.19
N ARG A 99 -8.59 34.77 -3.35
CA ARG A 99 -7.52 33.82 -3.69
C ARG A 99 -7.26 32.89 -2.51
N LYS A 100 -7.18 33.44 -1.28
CA LYS A 100 -6.97 32.63 -0.07
C LYS A 100 -8.12 31.66 0.20
N LEU A 101 -9.35 32.08 -0.06
CA LEU A 101 -10.52 31.20 0.05
C LEU A 101 -10.48 30.05 -0.97
N VAL A 102 -10.08 30.31 -2.22
CA VAL A 102 -9.90 29.24 -3.23
C VAL A 102 -8.79 28.27 -2.83
N GLN A 103 -7.66 28.79 -2.35
CA GLN A 103 -6.55 27.96 -1.84
C GLN A 103 -6.98 27.11 -0.64
N LEU A 104 -7.81 27.64 0.27
CA LEU A 104 -8.31 26.90 1.43
C LEU A 104 -9.16 25.70 1.01
N VAL A 105 -10.08 25.91 0.05
CA VAL A 105 -10.91 24.83 -0.50
C VAL A 105 -10.04 23.78 -1.21
N GLU A 106 -9.05 24.23 -1.98
CA GLU A 106 -8.11 23.32 -2.65
C GLU A 106 -7.26 22.54 -1.63
N MET A 107 -6.78 23.17 -0.57
CA MET A 107 -6.05 22.52 0.52
C MET A 107 -6.91 21.42 1.16
N GLN A 108 -8.16 21.71 1.54
CA GLN A 108 -9.06 20.70 2.11
C GLN A 108 -9.25 19.51 1.17
N ARG A 109 -9.42 19.77 -0.13
CA ARG A 109 -9.54 18.71 -1.15
C ARG A 109 -8.27 17.88 -1.26
N LEU A 110 -7.10 18.52 -1.24
CA LEU A 110 -5.81 17.85 -1.31
C LEU A 110 -5.52 17.02 -0.05
N VAL A 111 -5.85 17.51 1.15
CA VAL A 111 -5.74 16.75 2.41
C VAL A 111 -6.60 15.49 2.35
N ALA A 112 -7.88 15.62 1.97
CA ALA A 112 -8.77 14.47 1.84
C ALA A 112 -8.23 13.42 0.85
N ARG A 113 -7.71 13.88 -0.31
CA ARG A 113 -7.12 13.00 -1.31
C ARG A 113 -5.82 12.36 -0.83
N LEU A 114 -4.95 13.12 -0.17
CA LEU A 114 -3.70 12.62 0.41
C LEU A 114 -4.00 11.49 1.40
N LEU A 115 -4.92 11.71 2.33
CA LEU A 115 -5.35 10.70 3.30
C LEU A 115 -5.93 9.44 2.63
N ALA A 116 -6.72 9.60 1.57
CA ALA A 116 -7.26 8.47 0.81
C ALA A 116 -6.15 7.65 0.13
N GLU A 117 -5.19 8.30 -0.55
CA GLU A 117 -4.07 7.62 -1.19
C GLU A 117 -3.14 6.94 -0.16
N GLN A 118 -2.85 7.61 0.96
CA GLN A 118 -2.08 7.03 2.05
C GLN A 118 -2.74 5.73 2.57
N ARG A 119 -4.05 5.75 2.82
CA ARG A 119 -4.79 4.55 3.26
C ARG A 119 -4.79 3.44 2.22
N ALA A 120 -4.98 3.79 0.95
CA ALA A 120 -4.97 2.82 -0.14
C ALA A 120 -3.62 2.10 -0.23
N ILE A 121 -2.51 2.84 -0.12
CA ILE A 121 -1.16 2.29 -0.16
C ILE A 121 -0.84 1.50 1.12
N ALA A 122 -1.22 2.01 2.29
CA ALA A 122 -1.04 1.29 3.55
C ALA A 122 -1.77 -0.07 3.55
N SER A 123 -2.95 -0.15 2.93
CA SER A 123 -3.73 -1.40 2.87
C SER A 123 -3.03 -2.56 2.17
N ILE A 124 -2.02 -2.28 1.33
CA ILE A 124 -1.29 -3.30 0.58
C ILE A 124 0.10 -3.60 1.18
N ALA A 125 0.59 -2.83 2.15
CA ALA A 125 2.00 -2.82 2.59
C ALA A 125 2.54 -4.20 3.06
N GLY A 126 1.70 -4.98 3.75
CA GLY A 126 2.01 -6.33 4.23
C GLY A 126 1.21 -7.43 3.51
N THR A 127 0.84 -7.18 2.24
CA THR A 127 0.04 -8.13 1.45
C THR A 127 0.77 -8.52 0.17
N VAL A 128 0.38 -9.64 -0.43
CA VAL A 128 0.92 -10.08 -1.74
C VAL A 128 0.73 -9.05 -2.85
N ASN A 129 -0.30 -8.19 -2.75
CA ASN A 129 -0.60 -7.13 -3.71
C ASN A 129 0.49 -6.03 -3.76
N ARG A 130 1.39 -5.96 -2.78
CA ARG A 130 2.55 -5.08 -2.83
C ARG A 130 3.51 -5.44 -3.96
N TYR A 131 3.65 -6.74 -4.23
CA TYR A 131 4.59 -7.30 -5.19
C TYR A 131 3.81 -8.07 -6.26
N PRO A 132 3.22 -7.39 -7.27
CA PRO A 132 2.36 -8.05 -8.26
C PRO A 132 3.04 -9.20 -9.00
N GLY A 133 4.36 -9.12 -9.23
CA GLY A 133 5.12 -10.20 -9.84
C GLY A 133 5.25 -11.43 -8.93
N LEU A 134 5.40 -11.23 -7.61
CA LEU A 134 5.41 -12.33 -6.66
C LEU A 134 4.02 -12.97 -6.54
N GLN A 135 2.96 -12.16 -6.55
CA GLN A 135 1.59 -12.67 -6.61
C GLN A 135 1.38 -13.52 -7.87
N LEU A 136 1.77 -13.02 -9.05
CA LEU A 136 1.66 -13.77 -10.30
C LEU A 136 2.46 -15.09 -10.25
N TYR A 137 3.63 -15.06 -9.62
CA TYR A 137 4.43 -16.27 -9.44
C TYR A 137 3.71 -17.30 -8.55
N THR A 138 3.24 -16.88 -7.37
CA THR A 138 2.62 -17.76 -6.38
C THR A 138 1.25 -18.29 -6.83
N GLU A 139 0.44 -17.47 -7.50
CA GLU A 139 -0.92 -17.84 -7.90
C GLU A 139 -0.98 -18.60 -9.24
N ASP A 140 -0.10 -18.27 -10.20
CA ASP A 140 -0.16 -18.85 -11.55
C ASP A 140 1.03 -19.76 -11.86
N VAL A 141 2.27 -19.26 -11.75
CA VAL A 141 3.46 -19.95 -12.26
C VAL A 141 3.82 -21.17 -11.43
N GLN A 142 3.91 -21.02 -10.11
CA GLN A 142 4.29 -22.11 -9.23
C GLN A 142 3.29 -23.29 -9.33
N PRO A 143 1.96 -23.09 -9.25
CA PRO A 143 1.01 -24.17 -9.45
C PRO A 143 1.08 -24.82 -10.83
N ALA A 144 1.36 -24.05 -11.88
CA ALA A 144 1.52 -24.57 -13.24
C ALA A 144 2.74 -25.51 -13.38
N LEU A 145 3.85 -25.15 -12.74
CA LEU A 145 5.06 -25.99 -12.71
C LEU A 145 4.83 -27.27 -11.88
N GLU A 146 4.12 -27.18 -10.77
CA GLU A 146 3.73 -28.34 -9.96
C GLU A 146 2.82 -29.30 -10.76
N GLU A 147 1.81 -28.76 -11.46
CA GLU A 147 0.95 -29.55 -12.35
C GLU A 147 1.77 -30.21 -13.48
N ALA A 148 2.69 -29.46 -14.09
CA ALA A 148 3.54 -29.97 -15.16
C ALA A 148 4.43 -31.13 -14.69
N GLN A 149 5.02 -31.03 -13.49
CA GLN A 149 5.81 -32.13 -12.93
C GLN A 149 4.98 -33.38 -12.66
N MET A 150 3.78 -33.23 -12.11
CA MET A 150 2.88 -34.37 -11.89
C MET A 150 2.51 -35.04 -13.21
N LEU A 151 2.07 -34.27 -14.21
CA LEU A 151 1.71 -34.78 -15.53
C LEU A 151 2.88 -35.47 -16.23
N CYS A 152 4.08 -34.90 -16.14
CA CYS A 152 5.28 -35.52 -16.69
C CYS A 152 5.59 -36.86 -16.02
N THR A 153 5.44 -36.94 -14.69
CA THR A 153 5.63 -38.18 -13.94
C THR A 153 4.63 -39.24 -14.36
N GLU A 154 3.34 -38.87 -14.48
CA GLU A 154 2.30 -39.79 -14.94
C GLU A 154 2.54 -40.31 -16.37
N VAL A 155 2.97 -39.43 -17.29
CA VAL A 155 3.29 -39.82 -18.67
C VAL A 155 4.47 -40.80 -18.69
N MET A 156 5.53 -40.55 -17.92
CA MET A 156 6.66 -41.46 -17.81
C MET A 156 6.28 -42.81 -17.19
N ASP A 157 5.55 -42.82 -16.07
CA ASP A 157 5.15 -44.06 -15.40
C ASP A 157 4.31 -44.94 -16.33
N ARG A 158 3.43 -44.33 -17.11
CA ARG A 158 2.60 -45.03 -18.10
C ARG A 158 3.41 -45.57 -19.28
N MET A 159 4.37 -44.79 -19.79
CA MET A 159 5.28 -45.29 -20.82
C MET A 159 6.08 -46.48 -20.30
N LEU A 160 6.71 -46.35 -19.13
CA LEU A 160 7.51 -47.41 -18.49
C LEU A 160 6.71 -48.69 -18.24
N ALA A 161 5.44 -48.58 -17.85
CA ALA A 161 4.56 -49.74 -17.64
C ALA A 161 4.25 -50.51 -18.93
N THR A 162 4.43 -49.89 -20.10
CA THR A 162 4.16 -50.48 -21.43
C THR A 162 5.42 -50.68 -22.26
N SER A 163 6.59 -50.27 -21.75
CA SER A 163 7.88 -50.41 -22.42
C SER A 163 8.31 -51.88 -22.55
N SER A 164 8.99 -52.19 -23.65
CA SER A 164 9.63 -53.48 -23.89
C SER A 164 11.11 -53.29 -24.26
N PRO A 165 11.95 -54.35 -24.24
CA PRO A 165 13.34 -54.28 -24.71
C PRO A 165 13.47 -53.78 -26.16
N ASP A 166 12.44 -53.98 -26.98
CA ASP A 166 12.42 -53.59 -28.39
C ASP A 166 11.86 -52.17 -28.61
N PHE A 167 11.15 -51.60 -27.62
CA PHE A 167 10.59 -50.25 -27.70
C PHE A 167 10.39 -49.64 -26.31
N VAL A 168 11.21 -48.65 -25.97
CA VAL A 168 11.13 -47.91 -24.70
C VAL A 168 10.35 -46.59 -24.85
N GLY A 169 10.07 -46.14 -26.08
CA GLY A 169 9.45 -44.85 -26.35
C GLY A 169 10.33 -43.65 -25.93
N PRO A 170 9.80 -42.42 -25.91
CA PRO A 170 10.56 -41.21 -25.61
C PRO A 170 10.79 -40.99 -24.09
N VAL A 171 11.02 -42.06 -23.31
CA VAL A 171 11.23 -41.97 -21.85
C VAL A 171 12.43 -41.08 -21.49
N GLY A 172 13.54 -41.18 -22.24
CA GLY A 172 14.72 -40.32 -22.05
C GLY A 172 14.40 -38.82 -22.16
N PRO A 173 13.82 -38.36 -23.28
CA PRO A 173 13.35 -36.98 -23.43
C PRO A 173 12.42 -36.49 -22.32
N PHE A 174 11.48 -37.31 -21.84
CA PHE A 174 10.61 -36.92 -20.73
C PHE A 174 11.35 -36.86 -19.37
N ALA A 175 12.37 -37.71 -19.17
CA ALA A 175 13.20 -37.64 -17.98
C ALA A 175 14.05 -36.35 -17.95
N GLU A 176 14.60 -35.95 -19.10
CA GLU A 176 15.30 -34.67 -19.26
C GLU A 176 14.36 -33.49 -19.02
N PHE A 177 13.19 -33.47 -19.66
CA PHE A 177 12.17 -32.44 -19.44
C PHE A 177 11.72 -32.30 -17.99
N ARG A 178 11.57 -33.41 -17.27
CA ARG A 178 11.27 -33.38 -15.83
C ARG A 178 12.41 -32.72 -15.05
N GLY A 179 13.66 -33.00 -15.43
CA GLY A 179 14.84 -32.33 -14.87
C GLY A 179 14.81 -30.83 -15.13
N ASP A 180 14.57 -30.43 -16.37
CA ASP A 180 14.44 -29.02 -16.77
C ASP A 180 13.33 -28.29 -16.00
N LEU A 181 12.17 -28.93 -15.80
CA LEU A 181 11.09 -28.39 -14.97
C LEU A 181 11.51 -28.18 -13.51
N GLU A 182 12.27 -29.10 -12.94
CA GLU A 182 12.78 -28.98 -11.57
C GLU A 182 13.84 -27.89 -11.46
N ASP A 183 14.76 -27.81 -12.41
CA ASP A 183 15.77 -26.76 -12.48
C ASP A 183 15.11 -25.38 -12.66
N LEU A 184 14.10 -25.27 -13.53
CA LEU A 184 13.30 -24.06 -13.70
C LEU A 184 12.61 -23.66 -12.40
N ARG A 185 11.92 -24.61 -11.74
CA ARG A 185 11.21 -24.37 -10.47
C ARG A 185 12.17 -23.91 -9.37
N ALA A 186 13.30 -24.60 -9.20
CA ALA A 186 14.31 -24.26 -8.20
C ALA A 186 14.93 -22.89 -8.48
N ALA A 187 15.29 -22.62 -9.74
CA ALA A 187 15.87 -21.36 -10.15
C ALA A 187 14.91 -20.19 -9.96
N LEU A 188 13.63 -20.35 -10.29
CA LEU A 188 12.60 -19.33 -10.07
C LEU A 188 12.32 -19.08 -8.60
N SER A 189 12.23 -20.15 -7.79
CA SER A 189 12.05 -20.00 -6.34
C SER A 189 13.20 -19.22 -5.71
N SER A 190 14.45 -19.53 -6.09
CA SER A 190 15.62 -18.78 -5.65
C SER A 190 15.58 -17.33 -6.17
N TYR A 191 15.22 -17.16 -7.44
CA TYR A 191 15.11 -15.85 -8.06
C TYR A 191 14.11 -14.97 -7.32
N MET A 192 12.91 -15.45 -6.97
CA MET A 192 11.88 -14.65 -6.29
C MET A 192 12.33 -14.11 -4.91
N GLY A 193 13.23 -14.81 -4.22
CA GLY A 193 13.83 -14.35 -2.96
C GLY A 193 15.10 -13.48 -3.11
N ALA A 194 15.64 -13.36 -4.32
CA ALA A 194 16.87 -12.61 -4.56
C ALA A 194 16.66 -11.09 -4.57
N ALA A 195 17.76 -10.33 -4.45
CA ALA A 195 17.73 -8.88 -4.63
C ALA A 195 17.12 -8.50 -6.00
N VAL A 196 16.45 -7.34 -6.09
CA VAL A 196 15.78 -6.88 -7.32
C VAL A 196 16.75 -6.75 -8.49
N SER A 197 18.02 -6.47 -8.23
CA SER A 197 19.08 -6.37 -9.25
C SER A 197 19.54 -7.72 -9.84
N ALA A 198 19.02 -8.84 -9.35
CA ALA A 198 19.34 -10.14 -9.93
C ALA A 198 18.73 -10.26 -11.34
N GLY A 199 19.54 -10.72 -12.29
CA GLY A 199 19.07 -11.05 -13.63
C GLY A 199 18.21 -12.32 -13.64
N PRO A 200 17.32 -12.49 -14.64
CA PRO A 200 16.53 -13.72 -14.78
C PRO A 200 17.41 -14.97 -14.84
N PRO A 201 16.98 -16.09 -14.23
CA PRO A 201 17.75 -17.33 -14.27
C PRO A 201 17.80 -17.90 -15.68
N ALA A 202 18.93 -18.54 -16.04
CA ALA A 202 19.11 -19.14 -17.37
C ALA A 202 18.05 -20.20 -17.70
N ALA A 203 17.59 -20.97 -16.71
CA ALA A 203 16.53 -21.96 -16.85
C ALA A 203 15.18 -21.33 -17.29
N ALA A 204 14.93 -20.05 -16.99
CA ALA A 204 13.75 -19.33 -17.44
C ALA A 204 14.00 -18.53 -18.74
N GLY A 205 15.13 -18.78 -19.42
CA GLY A 205 15.47 -18.13 -20.66
C GLY A 205 14.57 -18.58 -21.82
N PRO A 206 14.17 -17.68 -22.73
CA PRO A 206 13.29 -18.03 -23.86
C PRO A 206 13.81 -19.19 -24.70
N ALA A 207 15.13 -19.29 -24.90
CA ALA A 207 15.72 -20.39 -25.66
C ALA A 207 15.56 -21.77 -24.97
N HIS A 208 15.58 -21.81 -23.63
CA HIS A 208 15.39 -23.05 -22.88
C HIS A 208 13.91 -23.47 -22.89
N LEU A 209 12.99 -22.52 -22.67
CA LEU A 209 11.55 -22.77 -22.74
C LEU A 209 11.11 -23.21 -24.15
N ASP A 210 11.64 -22.58 -25.21
CA ASP A 210 11.41 -22.99 -26.60
C ASP A 210 11.94 -24.41 -26.88
N ALA A 211 13.11 -24.78 -26.33
CA ALA A 211 13.65 -26.13 -26.45
C ALA A 211 12.74 -27.17 -25.77
N MET A 212 12.27 -26.88 -24.56
CA MET A 212 11.29 -27.72 -23.85
C MET A 212 10.00 -27.89 -24.66
N GLY A 213 9.48 -26.80 -25.25
CA GLY A 213 8.27 -26.83 -26.07
C GLY A 213 8.43 -27.60 -27.38
N LYS A 214 9.61 -27.54 -28.00
CA LYS A 214 9.97 -28.34 -29.18
C LYS A 214 10.06 -29.83 -28.85
N MET A 215 10.72 -30.17 -27.74
CA MET A 215 10.79 -31.55 -27.27
C MET A 215 9.39 -32.15 -27.08
N LEU A 216 8.46 -31.42 -26.44
CA LEU A 216 7.08 -31.88 -26.28
C LEU A 216 6.39 -32.13 -27.63
N ALA A 217 6.60 -31.25 -28.61
CA ALA A 217 6.03 -31.41 -29.95
C ALA A 217 6.58 -32.64 -30.69
N GLU A 218 7.89 -32.87 -30.58
CA GLU A 218 8.59 -34.00 -31.21
C GLU A 218 8.26 -35.34 -30.54
N ALA A 219 8.07 -35.35 -29.22
CA ALA A 219 7.72 -36.54 -28.45
C ALA A 219 6.24 -36.92 -28.60
N ARG A 220 5.35 -35.94 -28.83
CA ARG A 220 3.89 -36.14 -28.95
C ARG A 220 3.47 -37.26 -29.92
N PRO A 221 3.97 -37.37 -31.16
CA PRO A 221 3.56 -38.47 -32.05
C PRO A 221 4.13 -39.85 -31.66
N GLN A 222 5.13 -39.89 -30.77
CA GLN A 222 5.82 -41.11 -30.37
C GLN A 222 5.21 -41.76 -29.13
N VAL A 223 4.32 -41.06 -28.42
CA VAL A 223 3.62 -41.59 -27.25
C VAL A 223 2.27 -42.23 -27.63
N PRO A 224 1.76 -43.15 -26.80
CA PRO A 224 0.41 -43.69 -26.93
C PRO A 224 -0.66 -42.59 -27.00
N ALA A 225 -1.70 -42.83 -27.80
CA ALA A 225 -2.76 -41.85 -28.08
C ALA A 225 -3.46 -41.35 -26.81
N GLU A 226 -3.61 -42.22 -25.81
CA GLU A 226 -4.20 -41.91 -24.51
C GLU A 226 -3.37 -40.92 -23.67
N LEU A 227 -2.07 -40.76 -23.95
CA LEU A 227 -1.18 -39.83 -23.25
C LEU A 227 -1.06 -38.48 -23.99
N GLN A 228 -1.47 -38.39 -25.26
CA GLN A 228 -1.30 -37.16 -26.06
C GLN A 228 -2.00 -35.96 -25.42
N ALA A 229 -3.18 -36.13 -24.83
CA ALA A 229 -3.89 -35.05 -24.15
C ALA A 229 -3.11 -34.48 -22.94
N LYS A 230 -2.31 -35.31 -22.26
CA LYS A 230 -1.44 -34.85 -21.17
C LYS A 230 -0.26 -34.05 -21.69
N ILE A 231 0.30 -34.45 -22.83
CA ILE A 231 1.37 -33.69 -23.50
C ILE A 231 0.86 -32.34 -24.01
N ASP A 232 -0.35 -32.32 -24.58
CA ASP A 232 -1.00 -31.08 -24.99
C ASP A 232 -1.21 -30.15 -23.79
N ARG A 233 -1.58 -30.71 -22.62
CA ARG A 233 -1.67 -29.95 -21.37
C ARG A 233 -0.32 -29.43 -20.88
N LEU A 234 0.74 -30.24 -20.94
CA LEU A 234 2.11 -29.81 -20.61
C LEU A 234 2.54 -28.62 -21.46
N ARG A 235 2.25 -28.65 -22.76
CA ARG A 235 2.54 -27.54 -23.66
C ARG A 235 1.79 -26.26 -23.26
N VAL A 236 0.49 -26.37 -22.97
CA VAL A 236 -0.31 -25.23 -22.50
C VAL A 236 0.25 -24.63 -21.20
N LEU A 237 0.67 -25.48 -20.26
CA LEU A 237 1.27 -25.04 -18.99
C LEU A 237 2.61 -24.32 -19.22
N LEU A 238 3.43 -24.81 -20.14
CA LEU A 238 4.70 -24.18 -20.50
C LEU A 238 4.50 -22.83 -21.19
N ASP A 239 3.60 -22.75 -22.17
CA ASP A 239 3.27 -21.51 -22.88
C ASP A 239 2.72 -20.44 -21.91
N MET A 240 1.85 -20.85 -20.99
CA MET A 240 1.35 -19.97 -19.92
C MET A 240 2.47 -19.53 -18.98
N THR A 241 3.35 -20.45 -18.59
CA THR A 241 4.49 -20.14 -17.73
C THR A 241 5.40 -19.11 -18.38
N GLU A 242 5.76 -19.28 -19.66
CA GLU A 242 6.59 -18.33 -20.41
C GLU A 242 5.95 -16.93 -20.46
N GLU A 243 4.66 -16.85 -20.79
CA GLU A 243 3.92 -15.59 -20.84
C GLU A 243 3.93 -14.84 -19.50
N LYS A 244 3.70 -15.56 -18.41
CA LYS A 244 3.69 -15.02 -17.05
C LYS A 244 5.09 -14.62 -16.58
N LEU A 245 6.11 -15.43 -16.90
CA LEU A 245 7.51 -15.11 -16.58
C LEU A 245 7.98 -13.84 -17.28
N SER A 246 7.61 -13.64 -18.55
CA SER A 246 7.89 -12.39 -19.27
C SER A 246 7.34 -11.17 -18.53
N ARG A 247 6.10 -11.26 -18.02
CA ARG A 247 5.48 -10.19 -17.22
C ARG A 247 6.17 -9.99 -15.87
N ILE A 248 6.55 -11.07 -15.19
CA ILE A 248 7.26 -11.00 -13.90
C ILE A 248 8.61 -10.31 -14.08
N PHE A 249 9.37 -10.68 -15.10
CA PHE A 249 10.68 -10.07 -15.38
C PHE A 249 10.53 -8.59 -15.75
N ALA A 250 9.56 -8.24 -16.58
CA ALA A 250 9.28 -6.84 -16.89
C ALA A 250 8.86 -6.02 -15.66
N LEU A 251 8.08 -6.60 -14.74
CA LEU A 251 7.74 -5.94 -13.47
C LEU A 251 8.98 -5.72 -12.61
N ARG A 252 9.86 -6.73 -12.54
CA ARG A 252 11.07 -6.70 -11.72
C ARG A 252 12.13 -5.72 -12.20
N ASP A 253 12.23 -5.56 -13.52
CA ASP A 253 13.08 -4.55 -14.15
C ASP A 253 12.49 -3.13 -14.05
N SER A 254 11.24 -3.00 -13.57
CA SER A 254 10.54 -1.74 -13.44
C SER A 254 10.46 -1.25 -12.00
N GLU A 255 10.21 0.05 -11.83
CA GLU A 255 9.91 0.62 -10.52
C GLU A 255 8.63 0.06 -9.88
N ARG A 256 7.77 -0.65 -10.65
CA ARG A 256 6.50 -1.21 -10.20
C ARG A 256 6.63 -2.58 -9.54
N TRP A 257 7.85 -3.12 -9.41
CA TRP A 257 8.10 -4.32 -8.63
C TRP A 257 7.56 -4.18 -7.20
N ASP A 258 7.96 -3.11 -6.50
CA ASP A 258 7.36 -2.68 -5.24
C ASP A 258 6.29 -1.63 -5.55
N TYR A 259 5.07 -2.11 -5.76
CA TYR A 259 3.95 -1.24 -6.15
C TYR A 259 3.60 -0.23 -5.07
N ALA A 260 3.76 -0.56 -3.79
CA ALA A 260 3.50 0.37 -2.69
C ALA A 260 4.50 1.54 -2.72
N SER A 261 5.79 1.25 -2.90
CA SER A 261 6.84 2.28 -3.04
C SER A 261 6.67 3.12 -4.31
N TYR A 262 6.33 2.49 -5.44
CA TYR A 262 5.99 3.20 -6.68
C TYR A 262 4.80 4.15 -6.48
N ALA A 263 3.73 3.64 -5.87
CA ALA A 263 2.52 4.40 -5.60
C ALA A 263 2.75 5.57 -4.65
N PHE A 264 3.57 5.39 -3.62
CA PHE A 264 3.93 6.47 -2.70
C PHE A 264 4.57 7.63 -3.47
N ARG A 265 5.60 7.35 -4.28
CA ARG A 265 6.32 8.35 -5.09
C ARG A 265 5.46 9.03 -6.15
N THR A 266 4.53 8.29 -6.76
CA THR A 266 3.75 8.80 -7.89
C THR A 266 2.38 9.38 -7.51
N ARG A 267 1.84 9.05 -6.34
CA ARG A 267 0.50 9.47 -5.90
C ARG A 267 0.49 10.27 -4.60
N VAL A 268 1.35 9.94 -3.64
CA VAL A 268 1.37 10.60 -2.32
C VAL A 268 2.30 11.82 -2.33
N GLU A 269 3.56 11.65 -2.74
CA GLU A 269 4.54 12.76 -2.78
C GLU A 269 4.06 13.96 -3.61
N PRO A 270 3.43 13.80 -4.79
CA PRO A 270 2.95 14.93 -5.57
C PRO A 270 1.78 15.68 -4.90
N LEU A 271 0.95 15.00 -4.09
CA LEU A 271 -0.11 15.66 -3.34
C LEU A 271 0.46 16.45 -2.16
N ALA A 272 1.44 15.88 -1.46
CA ALA A 272 2.16 16.58 -0.40
C ALA A 272 2.90 17.82 -0.93
N ALA A 273 3.54 17.72 -2.09
CA ALA A 273 4.21 18.85 -2.73
C ALA A 273 3.24 20.00 -3.07
N LYS A 274 2.03 19.68 -3.57
CA LYS A 274 0.99 20.69 -3.84
C LYS A 274 0.49 21.39 -2.57
N LEU A 275 0.36 20.65 -1.48
CA LEU A 275 0.05 21.24 -0.17
C LEU A 275 1.18 22.19 0.26
N GLY A 276 2.44 21.75 0.13
CA GLY A 276 3.64 22.58 0.35
C GLY A 276 3.61 23.91 -0.40
N SER A 277 3.23 23.90 -1.68
CA SER A 277 3.12 25.15 -2.44
C SER A 277 2.02 26.10 -1.92
N ILE A 278 0.89 25.57 -1.44
CA ILE A 278 -0.15 26.41 -0.82
C ILE A 278 0.34 27.00 0.50
N GLU A 279 1.02 26.18 1.32
CA GLU A 279 1.61 26.58 2.59
C GLU A 279 2.63 27.72 2.39
N GLU A 280 3.53 27.58 1.41
CA GLU A 280 4.50 28.61 1.01
C GLU A 280 3.83 29.91 0.54
N GLU A 281 2.79 29.82 -0.29
CA GLU A 281 2.05 31.00 -0.76
C GLU A 281 1.36 31.75 0.39
N TRP A 282 0.80 31.02 1.37
CA TRP A 282 0.23 31.64 2.56
C TRP A 282 1.28 32.35 3.40
N ARG A 283 2.44 31.73 3.61
CA ARG A 283 3.58 32.31 4.32
C ARG A 283 4.11 33.58 3.64
N ALA A 284 4.29 33.55 2.31
CA ALA A 284 4.74 34.71 1.55
C ALA A 284 3.76 35.88 1.66
N SER A 285 2.46 35.61 1.60
CA SER A 285 1.41 36.63 1.72
C SER A 285 1.32 37.28 3.11
N ALA A 286 1.85 36.63 4.15
CA ALA A 286 1.94 37.19 5.50
C ALA A 286 3.10 38.19 5.63
N GLY A 287 4.18 38.00 4.87
CA GLY A 287 5.38 38.84 4.88
C GLY A 287 5.26 40.16 4.10
N GLU A 288 4.36 40.24 3.11
CA GLU A 288 4.19 41.45 2.26
C GLU A 288 3.46 42.63 2.94
N ARG A 289 3.14 42.54 4.24
CA ARG A 289 2.44 43.60 5.00
C ARG A 289 3.27 44.24 6.13
N SER A 290 4.60 44.23 6.04
CA SER A 290 5.48 44.98 6.96
C SER A 290 5.97 46.30 6.35
#